data_AF-A0A8J7V2X7-F1
#
_entry.id   AF-A0A8J7V2X7-F1
#
_cell.length_a   1.000
_cell.length_b   1.000
_cell.length_c   1.000
_cell.angle_alpha   90.00
_cell.angle_beta   90.00
_cell.angle_gamma   90.00
#
_symmetry.space_group_name_H-M   'P 1'
#
loop_
_entity.id
_entity.type
_entity.pdbx_description
1 polymer ?
#
loop_
_entity_poly.entity_id
_entity_poly.type
_entity_poly.pdbx_seq_one_letter_code
_entity_poly.pdbx_strand_id
1 'polypeptide(L)'
;MASEIGASGASQILSAAQQKPGSFKIKTGGAVDIRRTLDQLGADANRQRIFQSALTRLRGIAQGVIQPEQEWETIGGFLQSTGQPFTLEIDEKGQIKAAAQSESDLQGKTARQQAAIREAITQMQDLVKQSDFEDTKANMRAELAFGILRIEEMKNYSPPEEYWERRFQSLAEAGRPVKLALDGEGNKVVIDQLEHNFSDVENGEDRLKLMRARDELRSILRGDSIATQAWHFSAIGNASSGDDYFLDLDEAGNVTVQRNTIDTVTPEFLAADEDGPETTAPWQEEALALYNAGKGFHFDALADGTITVVENTLQSMTRDDEIEAGRQRIQSALVSLLA
;
A
#
# COMPACT_ATOMS: atom_id res chain seq x y z
N MET A 1 -36.32 -16.60 -24.04
CA MET A 1 -37.16 -15.61 -24.74
C MET A 1 -36.51 -14.26 -24.51
N ALA A 2 -35.93 -13.70 -25.57
CA ALA A 2 -35.25 -12.42 -25.54
C ALA A 2 -36.28 -11.27 -25.56
N SER A 3 -36.08 -10.23 -24.76
CA SER A 3 -36.72 -8.94 -24.96
C SER A 3 -35.67 -7.91 -25.35
N GLU A 4 -35.56 -7.66 -26.66
CA GLU A 4 -34.97 -6.44 -27.21
C GLU A 4 -35.92 -5.28 -26.90
N ILE A 5 -35.47 -4.31 -26.13
CA ILE A 5 -36.10 -3.00 -26.00
C ILE A 5 -35.00 -1.98 -26.29
N GLY A 6 -35.17 -1.18 -27.34
CA GLY A 6 -34.41 0.07 -27.50
C GLY A 6 -33.93 0.47 -28.90
N ALA A 7 -34.42 -0.12 -29.99
CA ALA A 7 -34.11 0.31 -31.37
C ALA A 7 -35.31 0.98 -32.10
N SER A 8 -36.25 1.58 -31.37
CA SER A 8 -37.50 2.10 -31.95
C SER A 8 -37.57 3.62 -32.15
N GLY A 9 -36.60 4.40 -31.62
CA GLY A 9 -36.63 5.87 -31.74
C GLY A 9 -36.10 6.42 -33.07
N ALA A 10 -35.11 5.77 -33.69
CA ALA A 10 -34.46 6.28 -34.90
C ALA A 10 -35.24 6.00 -36.20
N SER A 11 -36.04 4.94 -36.22
CA SER A 11 -36.74 4.48 -37.44
C SER A 11 -37.98 5.31 -37.78
N GLN A 12 -38.58 5.99 -36.79
CA GLN A 12 -39.82 6.78 -37.01
C GLN A 12 -39.59 8.13 -37.69
N ILE A 13 -38.35 8.64 -37.72
CA ILE A 13 -38.01 9.90 -38.39
C ILE A 13 -37.82 9.71 -39.90
N LEU A 14 -37.59 8.47 -40.37
CA LEU A 14 -37.38 8.16 -41.80
C LEU A 14 -38.66 7.78 -42.57
N SER A 15 -39.75 7.41 -41.89
CA SER A 15 -40.98 6.95 -42.55
C SER A 15 -42.05 8.04 -42.75
N ALA A 16 -41.85 9.26 -42.27
CA ALA A 16 -42.78 10.38 -42.42
C ALA A 16 -42.31 11.39 -43.50
N ALA A 17 -42.10 10.91 -44.73
CA ALA A 17 -41.82 11.78 -45.87
C ALA A 17 -42.76 11.47 -47.05
N GLN A 18 -44.06 11.35 -46.79
CA GLN A 18 -45.06 11.63 -47.83
C GLN A 18 -45.10 13.15 -48.03
N GLN A 19 -44.47 13.57 -49.13
CA GLN A 19 -44.25 14.95 -49.52
C GLN A 19 -45.55 15.77 -49.56
N LYS A 20 -45.64 16.80 -48.71
CA LYS A 20 -46.52 17.96 -48.94
C LYS A 20 -45.72 19.08 -49.62
N PRO A 21 -46.33 19.87 -50.53
CA PRO A 21 -45.66 20.99 -51.17
C PRO A 21 -45.29 22.03 -50.11
N GLY A 22 -44.00 22.34 -49.99
CA GLY A 22 -43.43 23.20 -48.93
C GLY A 22 -42.31 22.54 -48.11
N SER A 23 -41.89 21.31 -48.43
CA SER A 23 -40.83 20.62 -47.69
C SER A 23 -39.48 21.36 -47.75
N PHE A 24 -39.01 21.80 -46.59
CA PHE A 24 -37.62 22.17 -46.34
C PHE A 24 -36.71 21.03 -46.84
N LYS A 25 -35.86 21.32 -47.83
CA LYS A 25 -34.75 20.43 -48.17
C LYS A 25 -33.73 20.57 -47.04
N ILE A 26 -33.64 19.59 -46.16
CA ILE A 26 -32.48 19.44 -45.27
C ILE A 26 -31.28 19.29 -46.21
N LYS A 27 -30.37 20.28 -46.22
CA LYS A 27 -29.10 20.16 -46.93
C LYS A 27 -28.44 18.88 -46.43
N THR A 28 -28.04 18.01 -47.35
CA THR A 28 -27.40 16.71 -47.07
C THR A 28 -26.23 16.79 -46.08
N GLY A 29 -25.59 17.95 -45.92
CA GLY A 29 -24.61 18.21 -44.85
C GLY A 29 -25.17 18.15 -43.42
N GLY A 30 -26.37 18.67 -43.17
CA GLY A 30 -26.95 18.70 -41.82
C GLY A 30 -27.35 17.32 -41.29
N ALA A 31 -27.73 16.38 -42.16
CA ALA A 31 -28.01 15.00 -41.77
C ALA A 31 -26.71 14.19 -41.53
N VAL A 32 -25.63 14.50 -42.25
CA VAL A 32 -24.29 13.91 -42.02
C VAL A 32 -23.70 14.44 -40.72
N ASP A 33 -23.85 15.73 -40.43
CA ASP A 33 -23.38 16.33 -39.17
C ASP A 33 -24.16 15.80 -37.96
N ILE A 34 -25.50 15.69 -38.02
CA ILE A 34 -26.29 15.12 -36.91
C ILE A 34 -25.93 13.66 -36.66
N ARG A 35 -25.73 12.86 -37.71
CA ARG A 35 -25.35 11.45 -37.58
C ARG A 35 -23.95 11.31 -37.01
N ARG A 36 -22.99 12.13 -37.48
CA ARG A 36 -21.64 12.20 -36.94
C ARG A 36 -21.63 12.64 -35.47
N THR A 37 -22.44 13.62 -35.08
CA THR A 37 -22.58 14.06 -33.69
C THR A 37 -23.21 12.97 -32.82
N LEU A 38 -24.23 12.25 -33.31
CA LEU A 38 -24.84 11.14 -32.58
C LEU A 38 -23.90 9.94 -32.45
N ASP A 39 -23.14 9.62 -33.49
CA ASP A 39 -22.13 8.56 -33.48
C ASP A 39 -20.98 8.90 -32.53
N GLN A 40 -20.58 10.19 -32.45
CA GLN A 40 -19.61 10.70 -31.47
C GLN A 40 -20.15 10.61 -30.04
N LEU A 41 -21.36 11.11 -29.78
CA LEU A 41 -21.98 11.03 -28.45
C LEU A 41 -22.16 9.57 -27.98
N GLY A 42 -22.48 8.65 -28.90
CA GLY A 42 -22.57 7.22 -28.63
C GLY A 42 -21.21 6.59 -28.30
N ALA A 43 -20.16 6.98 -29.03
CA ALA A 43 -18.80 6.53 -28.76
C ALA A 43 -18.29 7.04 -27.41
N ASP A 44 -18.54 8.31 -27.07
CA ASP A 44 -18.12 8.94 -25.81
C ASP A 44 -18.82 8.29 -24.60
N ALA A 45 -20.14 8.04 -24.70
CA ALA A 45 -20.89 7.34 -23.66
C ALA A 45 -20.41 5.89 -23.46
N ASN A 46 -19.99 5.21 -24.54
CA ASN A 46 -19.43 3.87 -24.45
C ASN A 46 -18.05 3.89 -23.78
N ARG A 47 -17.16 4.81 -24.15
CA ARG A 47 -15.86 5.00 -23.51
C ARG A 47 -16.01 5.29 -22.01
N GLN A 48 -16.96 6.15 -21.63
CA GLN A 48 -17.20 6.45 -20.23
C GLN A 48 -17.59 5.21 -19.41
N ARG A 49 -18.45 4.33 -19.97
CA ARG A 49 -18.80 3.06 -19.31
C ARG A 49 -17.60 2.13 -19.19
N ILE A 50 -16.77 2.05 -20.24
CA ILE A 50 -15.54 1.24 -20.23
C ILE A 50 -14.61 1.72 -19.12
N PHE A 51 -14.31 3.03 -19.04
CA PHE A 51 -13.47 3.58 -17.98
C PHE A 51 -14.05 3.37 -16.58
N GLN A 52 -15.36 3.59 -16.40
CA GLN A 52 -15.99 3.38 -15.10
C GLN A 52 -15.88 1.92 -14.66
N SER A 53 -16.15 0.97 -15.56
CA SER A 53 -15.97 -0.45 -15.29
C SER A 53 -14.50 -0.78 -14.99
N ALA A 54 -13.56 -0.18 -15.70
CA ALA A 54 -12.14 -0.41 -15.52
C ALA A 54 -11.65 0.05 -14.14
N LEU A 55 -12.00 1.28 -13.74
CA LEU A 55 -11.66 1.83 -12.43
C LEU A 55 -12.26 0.99 -11.28
N THR A 56 -13.51 0.53 -11.43
CA THR A 56 -14.12 -0.37 -10.44
C THR A 56 -13.37 -1.69 -10.35
N ARG A 57 -12.98 -2.28 -11.48
CA ARG A 57 -12.22 -3.54 -11.49
C ARG A 57 -10.83 -3.38 -10.88
N LEU A 58 -10.09 -2.32 -11.24
CA LEU A 58 -8.77 -2.07 -10.66
C LEU A 58 -8.80 -1.88 -9.14
N ARG A 59 -9.80 -1.17 -8.61
CA ARG A 59 -10.00 -1.08 -7.15
C ARG A 59 -10.26 -2.45 -6.52
N GLY A 60 -11.12 -3.27 -7.14
CA GLY A 60 -11.37 -4.63 -6.64
C GLY A 60 -10.13 -5.52 -6.70
N ILE A 61 -9.28 -5.37 -7.71
CA ILE A 61 -8.01 -6.11 -7.84
C ILE A 61 -7.00 -5.66 -6.79
N ALA A 62 -6.82 -4.34 -6.62
CA ALA A 62 -5.91 -3.79 -5.61
C ALA A 62 -6.30 -4.21 -4.17
N GLN A 63 -7.60 -4.44 -3.93
CA GLN A 63 -8.12 -4.95 -2.66
C GLN A 63 -8.09 -6.48 -2.54
N GLY A 64 -7.62 -7.20 -3.56
CA GLY A 64 -7.60 -8.67 -3.59
C GLY A 64 -8.98 -9.33 -3.70
N VAL A 65 -10.04 -8.55 -3.98
CA VAL A 65 -11.43 -9.04 -4.11
C VAL A 65 -11.71 -9.61 -5.50
N ILE A 66 -11.00 -9.13 -6.52
CA ILE A 66 -11.17 -9.53 -7.92
C ILE A 66 -9.83 -10.05 -8.44
N GLN A 67 -9.85 -11.17 -9.17
CA GLN A 67 -8.67 -11.65 -9.89
C GLN A 67 -8.59 -10.98 -11.28
N PRO A 68 -7.40 -10.54 -11.73
CA PRO A 68 -7.25 -9.96 -13.05
C PRO A 68 -7.44 -11.02 -14.14
N GLU A 69 -8.22 -10.67 -15.16
CA GLU A 69 -8.50 -11.53 -16.33
C GLU A 69 -7.79 -11.05 -17.59
N GLN A 70 -7.39 -9.78 -17.62
CA GLN A 70 -6.79 -9.13 -18.78
C GLN A 70 -5.41 -8.55 -18.42
N GLU A 71 -4.56 -8.37 -19.43
CA GLU A 71 -3.19 -7.86 -19.22
C GLU A 71 -3.19 -6.46 -18.58
N TRP A 72 -4.04 -5.55 -19.06
CA TRP A 72 -4.16 -4.20 -18.49
C TRP A 72 -4.68 -4.21 -17.05
N GLU A 73 -5.48 -5.21 -16.66
CA GLU A 73 -5.96 -5.39 -15.28
C GLU A 73 -4.82 -5.81 -14.34
N THR A 74 -3.95 -6.70 -14.84
CA THR A 74 -2.75 -7.14 -14.12
C THR A 74 -1.80 -5.97 -13.92
N ILE A 75 -1.52 -5.23 -15.00
CA ILE A 75 -0.60 -4.08 -14.97
C ILE A 75 -1.19 -2.95 -14.11
N GLY A 76 -2.41 -2.51 -14.39
CA GLY A 76 -3.05 -1.42 -13.67
C GLY A 76 -3.29 -1.75 -12.19
N GLY A 77 -3.65 -2.99 -11.88
CA GLY A 77 -3.85 -3.45 -10.50
C GLY A 77 -2.55 -3.41 -9.71
N PHE A 78 -1.46 -3.90 -10.31
CA PHE A 78 -0.11 -3.84 -9.72
C PHE A 78 0.38 -2.39 -9.53
N LEU A 79 0.21 -1.52 -10.53
CA LEU A 79 0.62 -0.12 -10.42
C LEU A 79 -0.16 0.61 -9.34
N GLN A 80 -1.48 0.37 -9.26
CA GLN A 80 -2.34 0.92 -8.21
C GLN A 80 -1.96 0.41 -6.82
N SER A 81 -1.69 -0.89 -6.65
CA SER A 81 -1.32 -1.46 -5.35
C SER A 81 0.08 -1.05 -4.90
N THR A 82 0.98 -0.70 -5.82
CA THR A 82 2.36 -0.28 -5.52
C THR A 82 2.53 1.24 -5.51
N GLY A 83 1.44 2.01 -5.64
CA GLY A 83 1.48 3.48 -5.65
C GLY A 83 2.22 4.09 -6.84
N GLN A 84 2.46 3.31 -7.89
CA GLN A 84 3.14 3.78 -9.08
C GLN A 84 2.18 4.60 -9.95
N PRO A 85 2.53 5.85 -10.31
CA PRO A 85 1.69 6.68 -11.15
C PRO A 85 1.47 6.03 -12.53
N PHE A 86 0.24 6.00 -13.02
CA PHE A 86 -0.11 5.33 -14.27
C PHE A 86 -1.28 5.99 -15.00
N THR A 87 -1.36 5.80 -16.31
CA THR A 87 -2.50 6.23 -17.13
C THR A 87 -3.28 5.02 -17.64
N LEU A 88 -4.58 5.21 -17.90
CA LEU A 88 -5.38 4.28 -18.69
C LEU A 88 -5.76 4.94 -20.00
N GLU A 89 -5.57 4.21 -21.09
CA GLU A 89 -5.91 4.65 -22.44
C GLU A 89 -6.86 3.66 -23.09
N ILE A 90 -7.75 4.15 -23.96
CA ILE A 90 -8.62 3.31 -24.79
C ILE A 90 -8.19 3.50 -26.24
N ASP A 91 -7.80 2.41 -26.89
CA ASP A 91 -7.42 2.46 -28.30
C ASP A 91 -8.64 2.65 -29.23
N GLU A 92 -8.39 2.86 -30.52
CA GLU A 92 -9.43 3.04 -31.53
C GLU A 92 -10.41 1.85 -31.65
N LYS A 93 -10.04 0.68 -31.12
CA LYS A 93 -10.86 -0.54 -31.10
C LYS A 93 -11.62 -0.74 -29.79
N GLY A 94 -11.47 0.18 -28.83
CA GLY A 94 -12.11 0.09 -27.52
C GLY A 94 -11.36 -0.79 -26.52
N GLN A 95 -10.10 -1.15 -26.79
CA GLN A 95 -9.28 -1.94 -25.87
C GLN A 95 -8.57 -1.03 -24.87
N ILE A 96 -8.58 -1.42 -23.60
CA ILE A 96 -7.93 -0.68 -22.52
C ILE A 96 -6.46 -1.06 -22.46
N LYS A 97 -5.61 -0.07 -22.24
CA LYS A 97 -4.21 -0.25 -21.88
C LYS A 97 -3.92 0.50 -20.58
N ALA A 98 -3.13 -0.14 -19.72
CA ALA A 98 -2.57 0.49 -18.53
C ALA A 98 -1.06 0.62 -18.75
N ALA A 99 -0.50 1.80 -18.51
CA ALA A 99 0.93 2.04 -18.66
C ALA A 99 1.46 2.84 -17.47
N ALA A 100 2.60 2.40 -16.94
CA ALA A 100 3.32 3.16 -15.93
C ALA A 100 3.75 4.50 -16.53
N GLN A 101 3.54 5.58 -15.79
CA GLN A 101 3.92 6.91 -16.26
C GLN A 101 5.44 7.06 -16.39
N SER A 102 6.21 6.29 -15.64
CA SER A 102 7.67 6.18 -15.74
C SER A 102 8.14 5.68 -17.11
N GLU A 103 7.34 4.84 -17.75
CA GLU A 103 7.62 4.22 -19.05
C GLU A 103 6.96 4.97 -20.21
N SER A 104 6.08 5.93 -19.90
CA SER A 104 5.46 6.79 -20.90
C SER A 104 6.50 7.73 -21.52
N ASP A 105 6.38 7.95 -22.83
CA ASP A 105 7.18 8.93 -23.55
C ASP A 105 6.81 10.39 -23.19
N LEU A 106 5.76 10.59 -22.36
CA LEU A 106 5.21 11.87 -21.95
C LEU A 106 5.05 12.81 -23.16
N GLN A 107 4.64 12.25 -24.30
CA GLN A 107 4.54 12.97 -25.55
C GLN A 107 3.65 14.21 -25.38
N GLY A 108 4.12 15.33 -25.95
CA GLY A 108 3.47 16.64 -25.85
C GLY A 108 3.57 17.34 -24.48
N LYS A 109 4.48 16.89 -23.61
CA LYS A 109 5.05 17.72 -22.54
C LYS A 109 6.38 18.32 -22.99
N THR A 110 6.71 19.51 -22.49
CA THR A 110 8.03 20.13 -22.71
C THR A 110 9.12 19.36 -21.95
N ALA A 111 10.39 19.49 -22.35
CA ALA A 111 11.51 18.84 -21.65
C ALA A 111 11.53 19.17 -20.14
N ARG A 112 11.15 20.40 -19.75
CA ARG A 112 11.05 20.82 -18.35
C ARG A 112 9.95 20.06 -17.61
N GLN A 113 8.76 19.93 -18.21
CA GLN A 113 7.65 19.17 -17.63
C GLN A 113 8.00 17.68 -17.51
N GLN A 114 8.63 17.10 -18.53
CA GLN A 114 9.06 15.70 -18.51
C GLN A 114 10.07 15.43 -17.39
N ALA A 115 11.05 16.33 -17.21
CA ALA A 115 12.02 16.23 -16.13
C ALA A 115 11.35 16.31 -14.76
N ALA A 116 10.45 17.27 -14.56
CA ALA A 116 9.72 17.44 -13.31
C ALA A 116 8.85 16.21 -12.98
N ILE A 117 8.11 15.66 -13.95
CA ILE A 117 7.28 14.46 -13.74
C ILE A 117 8.14 13.26 -13.35
N ARG A 118 9.27 13.04 -14.03
CA ARG A 118 10.18 11.92 -13.70
C ARG A 118 10.77 12.07 -12.31
N GLU A 119 11.14 13.28 -11.91
CA GLU A 119 11.61 13.57 -10.57
C GLU A 119 10.51 13.31 -9.51
N ALA A 120 9.27 13.73 -9.78
CA ALA A 120 8.14 13.47 -8.91
C ALA A 120 7.84 11.96 -8.75
N ILE A 121 7.97 11.17 -9.83
CA ILE A 121 7.83 9.71 -9.77
C ILE A 121 8.88 9.11 -8.83
N THR A 122 10.15 9.50 -8.96
CA THR A 122 11.21 9.01 -8.07
C THR A 122 10.95 9.37 -6.61
N GLN A 123 10.61 10.64 -6.34
CA GLN A 123 10.28 11.09 -4.98
C GLN A 123 9.08 10.34 -4.40
N MET A 124 8.05 10.08 -5.21
CA MET A 124 6.89 9.30 -4.77
C MET A 124 7.25 7.86 -4.44
N GLN A 125 8.13 7.21 -5.21
CA GLN A 125 8.60 5.85 -4.90
C GLN A 125 9.30 5.77 -3.54
N ASP A 126 10.06 6.80 -3.16
CA ASP A 126 10.73 6.83 -1.86
C ASP A 126 9.74 7.11 -0.72
N LEU A 127 8.74 7.98 -0.94
CA LEU A 127 7.65 8.21 0.01
C LEU A 127 6.80 6.96 0.25
N VAL A 128 6.46 6.22 -0.82
CA VAL A 128 5.71 4.95 -0.71
C VAL A 128 6.49 3.94 0.12
N LYS A 129 7.79 3.76 -0.14
CA LYS A 129 8.63 2.86 0.67
C LYS A 129 8.64 3.27 2.15
N GLN A 130 8.73 4.57 2.43
CA GLN A 130 8.70 5.06 3.81
C GLN A 130 7.34 4.83 4.47
N SER A 131 6.24 5.07 3.74
CA SER A 131 4.88 4.78 4.22
C SER A 131 4.69 3.29 4.53
N ASP A 132 5.08 2.41 3.60
CA ASP A 132 4.98 0.95 3.77
C ASP A 132 5.83 0.46 4.94
N PHE A 133 7.00 1.07 5.15
CA PHE A 133 7.88 0.77 6.27
C PHE A 133 7.24 1.17 7.60
N GLU A 134 6.63 2.36 7.69
CA GLU A 134 5.92 2.81 8.90
C GLU A 134 4.67 1.97 9.18
N ASP A 135 3.90 1.59 8.15
CA ASP A 135 2.77 0.67 8.30
C ASP A 135 3.24 -0.71 8.79
N THR A 136 4.37 -1.20 8.28
CA THR A 136 4.99 -2.45 8.75
C THR A 136 5.41 -2.34 10.22
N LYS A 137 6.08 -1.25 10.62
CA LYS A 137 6.42 -0.96 12.02
C LYS A 137 5.18 -0.91 12.90
N ALA A 138 4.12 -0.26 12.45
CA ALA A 138 2.85 -0.16 13.18
C ALA A 138 2.19 -1.53 13.39
N ASN A 139 2.17 -2.36 12.34
CA ASN A 139 1.65 -3.73 12.43
C ASN A 139 2.49 -4.59 13.40
N MET A 140 3.82 -4.50 13.33
CA MET A 140 4.72 -5.21 14.26
C MET A 140 4.50 -4.76 15.73
N ARG A 141 4.35 -3.46 15.97
CA ARG A 141 3.97 -2.94 17.31
C ARG A 141 2.64 -3.52 17.78
N ALA A 142 1.64 -3.56 16.91
CA ALA A 142 0.32 -4.10 17.23
C ALA A 142 0.38 -5.60 17.58
N GLU A 143 1.19 -6.38 16.85
CA GLU A 143 1.43 -7.80 17.13
C GLU A 143 2.08 -8.02 18.51
N LEU A 144 3.08 -7.21 18.87
CA LEU A 144 3.69 -7.25 20.20
C LEU A 144 2.69 -6.87 21.28
N ALA A 145 1.95 -5.78 21.09
CA ALA A 145 0.93 -5.32 22.05
C ALA A 145 -0.15 -6.39 22.28
N PHE A 146 -0.60 -7.05 21.21
CA PHE A 146 -1.54 -8.16 21.30
C PHE A 146 -0.92 -9.35 22.06
N GLY A 147 0.34 -9.69 21.80
CA GLY A 147 1.04 -10.74 22.54
C GLY A 147 1.16 -10.46 24.05
N ILE A 148 1.44 -9.21 24.42
CA ILE A 148 1.45 -8.78 25.83
C ILE A 148 0.06 -8.92 26.48
N LEU A 149 -0.99 -8.45 25.79
CA LEU A 149 -2.37 -8.63 26.26
C LEU A 149 -2.69 -10.11 26.50
N ARG A 150 -2.31 -10.98 25.55
CA ARG A 150 -2.50 -12.43 25.68
C ARG A 150 -1.75 -13.03 26.87
N ILE A 151 -0.52 -12.57 27.14
CA ILE A 151 0.23 -12.98 28.35
C ILE A 151 -0.52 -12.62 29.63
N GLU A 152 -1.09 -11.41 29.70
CA GLU A 152 -1.88 -10.97 30.86
C GLU A 152 -3.18 -11.77 31.01
N GLU A 153 -3.88 -12.07 29.91
CA GLU A 153 -5.08 -12.91 29.92
C GLU A 153 -4.77 -14.34 30.38
N MET A 154 -3.65 -14.90 29.94
CA MET A 154 -3.23 -16.26 30.32
C MET A 154 -2.95 -16.41 31.80
N LYS A 155 -2.36 -15.40 32.44
CA LYS A 155 -2.11 -15.41 33.89
C LYS A 155 -3.37 -15.49 34.73
N ASN A 156 -4.47 -14.95 34.20
CA ASN A 156 -5.66 -14.75 35.00
C ASN A 156 -6.76 -15.78 34.70
N TYR A 157 -7.09 -16.02 33.42
CA TYR A 157 -8.35 -16.72 33.09
C TYR A 157 -8.34 -17.54 31.79
N SER A 158 -7.33 -17.41 30.92
CA SER A 158 -7.36 -18.00 29.56
C SER A 158 -6.28 -19.07 29.37
N PRO A 159 -6.62 -20.29 28.89
CA PRO A 159 -5.59 -21.26 28.53
C PRO A 159 -4.82 -20.82 27.26
N PRO A 160 -3.58 -21.31 27.07
CA PRO A 160 -2.78 -21.01 25.89
C PRO A 160 -3.33 -21.72 24.64
N GLU A 161 -3.64 -20.96 23.60
CA GLU A 161 -4.22 -21.44 22.35
C GLU A 161 -3.16 -21.61 21.27
N GLU A 162 -2.24 -20.66 21.18
CA GLU A 162 -1.17 -20.67 20.19
C GLU A 162 0.07 -21.44 20.66
N TYR A 163 0.94 -21.81 19.72
CA TYR A 163 2.18 -22.53 20.07
C TYR A 163 3.13 -21.68 20.91
N TRP A 164 3.28 -20.39 20.56
CA TRP A 164 4.14 -19.47 21.31
C TRP A 164 3.59 -19.27 22.73
N GLU A 165 2.27 -19.17 22.90
CA GLU A 165 1.60 -19.05 24.21
C GLU A 165 1.93 -20.23 25.13
N ARG A 166 1.77 -21.46 24.63
CA ARG A 166 2.11 -22.68 25.38
C ARG A 166 3.58 -22.71 25.79
N ARG A 167 4.46 -22.29 24.88
CA ARG A 167 5.90 -22.23 25.14
C ARG A 167 6.22 -21.15 26.18
N PHE A 168 5.61 -19.98 26.08
CA PHE A 168 5.77 -18.89 27.05
C PHE A 168 5.40 -19.35 28.45
N GLN A 169 4.18 -19.88 28.60
CA GLN A 169 3.68 -20.36 29.88
C GLN A 169 4.58 -21.47 30.45
N SER A 170 4.95 -22.47 29.64
CA SER A 170 5.81 -23.55 30.10
C SER A 170 7.18 -23.08 30.58
N LEU A 171 7.76 -22.05 29.96
CA LEU A 171 9.04 -21.49 30.40
C LEU A 171 8.89 -20.65 31.68
N ALA A 172 7.84 -19.83 31.77
CA ALA A 172 7.54 -19.03 32.95
C ALA A 172 7.26 -19.93 34.18
N GLU A 173 6.44 -20.97 34.04
CA GLU A 173 6.15 -21.95 35.10
C GLU A 173 7.39 -22.74 35.53
N ALA A 174 8.34 -22.96 34.61
CA ALA A 174 9.64 -23.54 34.91
C ALA A 174 10.63 -22.55 35.56
N GLY A 175 10.20 -21.32 35.84
CA GLY A 175 11.01 -20.26 36.44
C GLY A 175 12.16 -19.81 35.53
N ARG A 176 11.99 -19.89 34.21
CA ARG A 176 13.02 -19.51 33.24
C ARG A 176 12.81 -18.08 32.74
N PRO A 177 13.89 -17.31 32.50
CA PRO A 177 13.80 -16.01 31.85
C PRO A 177 13.28 -16.18 30.41
N VAL A 178 12.14 -15.58 30.15
CA VAL A 178 11.36 -15.71 28.92
C VAL A 178 10.99 -14.33 28.38
N LYS A 179 11.34 -14.08 27.11
CA LYS A 179 11.03 -12.83 26.40
C LYS A 179 10.11 -13.11 25.22
N LEU A 180 9.03 -12.34 25.09
CA LEU A 180 8.24 -12.25 23.86
C LEU A 180 8.99 -11.37 22.85
N ALA A 181 9.06 -11.82 21.60
CA ALA A 181 9.67 -11.07 20.50
C ALA A 181 8.92 -11.35 19.19
N LEU A 182 9.36 -10.71 18.10
CA LEU A 182 8.97 -11.06 16.75
C LEU A 182 10.15 -11.69 16.00
N ASP A 183 9.87 -12.61 15.07
CA ASP A 183 10.86 -13.10 14.12
C ASP A 183 10.99 -12.17 12.90
N GLY A 184 11.86 -12.53 11.95
CA GLY A 184 12.10 -11.74 10.73
C GLY A 184 10.91 -11.67 9.77
N GLU A 185 9.86 -12.45 9.99
CA GLU A 185 8.59 -12.40 9.25
C GLU A 185 7.50 -11.65 10.03
N GLY A 186 7.81 -11.16 11.24
CA GLY A 186 6.86 -10.46 12.11
C GLY A 186 5.98 -11.39 12.95
N ASN A 187 6.26 -12.70 13.00
CA ASN A 187 5.49 -13.62 13.81
C ASN A 187 5.96 -13.58 15.28
N LYS A 188 5.01 -13.71 16.20
CA LYS A 188 5.29 -13.81 17.65
C LYS A 188 6.11 -15.05 17.96
N VAL A 189 7.25 -14.85 18.61
CA VAL A 189 8.14 -15.92 19.08
C VAL A 189 8.51 -15.71 20.54
N VAL A 190 8.90 -16.80 21.18
CA VAL A 190 9.29 -16.82 22.59
C VAL A 190 10.74 -17.23 22.71
N ILE A 191 11.52 -16.35 23.33
CA ILE A 191 12.94 -16.51 23.53
C ILE A 191 13.18 -17.00 24.96
N ASP A 192 13.71 -18.20 25.05
CA ASP A 192 14.28 -18.75 26.27
C ASP A 192 15.70 -18.21 26.43
N GLN A 193 15.86 -17.21 27.30
CA GLN A 193 17.12 -16.51 27.41
C GLN A 193 18.22 -17.35 28.05
N LEU A 194 17.88 -18.43 28.77
CA LEU A 194 18.91 -19.37 29.25
C LEU A 194 19.54 -20.16 28.11
N GLU A 195 18.95 -20.21 26.91
CA GLU A 195 19.53 -20.88 25.74
C GLU A 195 19.90 -19.91 24.62
N HIS A 196 19.52 -18.64 24.74
CA HIS A 196 19.75 -17.61 23.74
C HIS A 196 21.20 -17.11 23.71
N ASN A 197 21.69 -16.72 22.53
CA ASN A 197 23.03 -16.15 22.34
C ASN A 197 23.04 -14.62 22.19
N PHE A 198 21.87 -13.97 22.26
CA PHE A 198 21.70 -12.52 22.14
C PHE A 198 22.26 -11.97 20.82
N SER A 199 22.10 -12.70 19.71
CA SER A 199 22.57 -12.27 18.39
C SER A 199 21.82 -11.07 17.82
N ASP A 200 20.65 -10.78 18.37
CA ASP A 200 19.81 -9.60 18.13
C ASP A 200 20.38 -8.31 18.76
N VAL A 201 21.30 -8.43 19.72
CA VAL A 201 21.97 -7.27 20.34
C VAL A 201 23.17 -6.86 19.47
N GLU A 202 23.07 -5.70 18.81
CA GLU A 202 24.09 -5.19 17.89
C GLU A 202 25.42 -4.87 18.59
N ASN A 203 25.35 -4.24 19.78
CA ASN A 203 26.54 -3.91 20.54
C ASN A 203 27.21 -5.18 21.10
N GLY A 204 28.43 -5.44 20.64
CA GLY A 204 29.17 -6.65 21.00
C GLY A 204 29.53 -6.76 22.49
N GLU A 205 29.76 -5.63 23.18
CA GLU A 205 30.05 -5.63 24.62
C GLU A 205 28.80 -5.94 25.44
N ASP A 206 27.68 -5.32 25.09
CA ASP A 206 26.39 -5.54 25.74
C ASP A 206 25.89 -6.97 25.56
N ARG A 207 26.05 -7.52 24.35
CA ARG A 207 25.82 -8.93 24.07
C ARG A 207 26.66 -9.84 24.98
N LEU A 208 27.95 -9.53 25.17
CA LEU A 208 28.82 -10.31 26.06
C LEU A 208 28.40 -10.20 27.54
N LYS A 209 27.94 -9.02 27.98
CA LYS A 209 27.38 -8.85 29.34
C LYS A 209 26.15 -9.73 29.54
N LEU A 210 25.19 -9.71 28.61
CA LEU A 210 23.98 -10.53 28.68
C LEU A 210 24.28 -12.02 28.61
N MET A 211 25.25 -12.45 27.78
CA MET A 211 25.70 -13.84 27.76
C MET A 211 26.33 -14.29 29.09
N ARG A 212 27.13 -13.43 29.75
CA ARG A 212 27.67 -13.72 31.08
C ARG A 212 26.56 -13.78 32.13
N ALA A 213 25.66 -12.82 32.13
CA ALA A 213 24.50 -12.80 33.02
C ALA A 213 23.63 -14.06 32.86
N ARG A 214 23.39 -14.50 31.63
CA ARG A 214 22.72 -15.77 31.34
C ARG A 214 23.43 -16.95 32.01
N ASP A 215 24.74 -17.07 31.82
CA ASP A 215 25.51 -18.21 32.33
C ASP A 215 25.59 -18.17 33.88
N GLU A 216 25.73 -16.98 34.47
CA GLU A 216 25.65 -16.77 35.92
C GLU A 216 24.28 -17.17 36.48
N LEU A 217 23.19 -16.67 35.87
CA LEU A 217 21.83 -17.01 36.29
C LEU A 217 21.56 -18.51 36.15
N ARG A 218 21.99 -19.14 35.04
CA ARG A 218 21.85 -20.58 34.83
C ARG A 218 22.54 -21.38 35.93
N SER A 219 23.74 -20.98 36.34
CA SER A 219 24.49 -21.60 37.44
C SER A 219 23.76 -21.43 38.79
N ILE A 220 23.24 -20.22 39.05
CA ILE A 220 22.49 -19.90 40.27
C ILE A 220 21.20 -20.72 40.36
N LEU A 221 20.41 -20.80 39.28
CA LEU A 221 19.16 -21.56 39.25
C LEU A 221 19.36 -23.07 39.41
N ARG A 222 20.54 -23.59 39.05
CA ARG A 222 20.93 -24.99 39.28
C ARG A 222 21.47 -25.26 40.70
N GLY A 223 21.74 -24.21 41.47
CA GLY A 223 22.36 -24.32 42.79
C GLY A 223 23.89 -24.46 42.76
N ASP A 224 24.52 -24.29 41.59
CA ASP A 224 25.97 -24.39 41.41
C ASP A 224 26.71 -23.10 41.85
N SER A 225 25.98 -21.99 42.04
CA SER A 225 26.52 -20.69 42.44
C SER A 225 25.54 -19.91 43.31
N ILE A 226 26.05 -18.93 44.07
CA ILE A 226 25.25 -18.09 44.96
C ILE A 226 24.92 -16.73 44.32
N ALA A 227 23.75 -16.19 44.64
CA ALA A 227 23.35 -14.85 44.24
C ALA A 227 24.13 -13.77 45.00
N THR A 228 24.84 -12.90 44.27
CA THR A 228 25.64 -11.80 44.84
C THR A 228 25.24 -10.39 44.41
N GLN A 229 24.46 -10.25 43.33
CA GLN A 229 24.08 -8.96 42.74
C GLN A 229 22.57 -8.74 42.88
N ALA A 230 22.13 -7.48 42.92
CA ALA A 230 20.72 -7.14 43.11
C ALA A 230 19.79 -7.83 42.08
N TRP A 231 20.17 -7.82 40.80
CA TRP A 231 19.38 -8.46 39.74
C TRP A 231 19.30 -9.99 39.88
N HIS A 232 20.28 -10.66 40.50
CA HIS A 232 20.19 -12.10 40.80
C HIS A 232 19.00 -12.40 41.71
N PHE A 233 18.85 -11.61 42.78
CA PHE A 233 17.76 -11.79 43.73
C PHE A 233 16.40 -11.51 43.09
N SER A 234 16.32 -10.49 42.23
CA SER A 234 15.11 -10.23 41.43
C SER A 234 14.77 -11.40 40.51
N ALA A 235 15.76 -11.95 39.78
CA ALA A 235 15.55 -13.09 38.88
C ALA A 235 15.09 -14.33 39.63
N ILE A 236 15.74 -14.68 40.75
CA ILE A 236 15.35 -15.81 41.60
C ILE A 236 13.94 -15.62 42.16
N GLY A 237 13.59 -14.40 42.59
CA GLY A 237 12.26 -14.09 43.12
C GLY A 237 11.15 -14.29 42.09
N ASN A 238 11.38 -13.85 40.84
CA ASN A 238 10.42 -14.12 39.76
C ASN A 238 10.37 -15.62 39.42
N ALA A 239 11.53 -16.28 39.31
CA ALA A 239 11.62 -17.71 39.04
C ALA A 239 10.89 -18.57 40.07
N SER A 240 11.00 -18.25 41.36
CA SER A 240 10.33 -18.99 42.44
C SER A 240 8.82 -18.71 42.53
N SER A 241 8.39 -17.52 42.08
CA SER A 241 6.98 -17.11 42.06
C SER A 241 6.25 -17.59 40.81
N GLY A 242 6.97 -18.07 39.78
CA GLY A 242 6.40 -18.38 38.47
C GLY A 242 6.03 -17.13 37.66
N ASP A 243 6.55 -15.96 38.04
CA ASP A 243 6.36 -14.72 37.30
C ASP A 243 7.22 -14.75 36.04
N ASP A 244 6.71 -14.22 34.93
CA ASP A 244 7.53 -14.01 33.74
C ASP A 244 8.54 -12.90 33.97
N TYR A 245 9.74 -13.10 33.45
CA TYR A 245 10.80 -12.11 33.50
C TYR A 245 11.82 -12.38 32.40
N PHE A 246 12.64 -11.39 32.09
CA PHE A 246 13.80 -11.57 31.22
C PHE A 246 14.95 -10.65 31.65
N LEU A 247 16.16 -10.99 31.23
CA LEU A 247 17.38 -10.21 31.39
C LEU A 247 17.46 -9.15 30.29
N ASP A 248 17.76 -7.93 30.71
CA ASP A 248 18.00 -6.80 29.83
C ASP A 248 19.13 -5.91 30.38
N LEU A 249 19.48 -4.85 29.66
CA LEU A 249 20.36 -3.80 30.14
C LEU A 249 19.58 -2.52 30.43
N ASP A 250 19.93 -1.83 31.51
CA ASP A 250 19.43 -0.47 31.79
C ASP A 250 20.14 0.58 30.92
N GLU A 251 19.70 1.85 31.01
CA GLU A 251 20.31 2.97 30.28
C GLU A 251 21.81 3.17 30.58
N ALA A 252 22.28 2.69 31.73
CA ALA A 252 23.69 2.73 32.13
C ALA A 252 24.46 1.47 31.68
N GLY A 253 23.81 0.54 30.97
CA GLY A 253 24.38 -0.69 30.46
C GLY A 253 24.62 -1.77 31.51
N ASN A 254 23.92 -1.72 32.65
CA ASN A 254 23.95 -2.74 33.69
C ASN A 254 22.84 -3.77 33.51
N VAL A 255 23.11 -5.00 33.92
CA VAL A 255 22.13 -6.09 33.86
C VAL A 255 20.98 -5.82 34.82
N THR A 256 19.76 -5.90 34.28
CA THR A 256 18.50 -5.77 35.02
C THR A 256 17.55 -6.91 34.67
N VAL A 257 16.50 -7.04 35.48
CA VAL A 257 15.40 -7.99 35.26
C VAL A 257 14.15 -7.20 34.92
N GLN A 258 13.59 -7.45 33.75
CA GLN A 258 12.37 -6.83 33.24
C GLN A 258 11.23 -7.84 33.18
N ARG A 259 10.00 -7.34 33.11
CA ARG A 259 8.79 -8.12 32.81
C ARG A 259 8.36 -7.89 31.38
N ASN A 260 7.63 -8.81 30.77
CA ASN A 260 7.10 -8.58 29.43
C ASN A 260 5.99 -7.52 29.48
N THR A 261 6.33 -6.29 29.09
CA THR A 261 5.40 -5.17 28.89
C THR A 261 5.62 -4.60 27.50
N ILE A 262 4.67 -3.81 26.98
CA ILE A 262 4.81 -3.18 25.66
C ILE A 262 6.12 -2.39 25.57
N ASP A 263 6.42 -1.58 26.59
CA ASP A 263 7.61 -0.72 26.60
C ASP A 263 8.93 -1.49 26.63
N THR A 264 8.95 -2.69 27.20
CA THR A 264 10.19 -3.47 27.41
C THR A 264 10.44 -4.51 26.32
N VAL A 265 9.39 -4.94 25.60
CA VAL A 265 9.54 -5.88 24.47
C VAL A 265 9.58 -5.17 23.12
N THR A 266 9.12 -3.92 23.03
CA THR A 266 9.18 -3.12 21.80
C THR A 266 10.60 -2.58 21.61
N PRO A 267 11.34 -3.02 20.58
CA PRO A 267 12.65 -2.47 20.26
C PRO A 267 12.55 -0.99 19.87
N GLU A 268 13.61 -0.23 20.11
CA GLU A 268 13.66 1.22 19.81
C GLU A 268 13.36 1.53 18.34
N PHE A 269 13.85 0.72 17.39
CA PHE A 269 13.56 0.93 15.97
C PHE A 269 12.07 0.72 15.61
N LEU A 270 11.30 0.04 16.47
CA LEU A 270 9.85 -0.08 16.36
C LEU A 270 9.12 1.00 17.16
N ALA A 271 9.80 1.91 17.85
CA ALA A 271 9.14 3.04 18.51
C ALA A 271 8.32 3.86 17.47
N ALA A 272 7.23 4.47 17.93
CA ALA A 272 6.38 5.27 17.06
C ALA A 272 7.16 6.52 16.60
N ASP A 273 7.29 6.70 15.28
CA ASP A 273 7.59 8.01 14.72
C ASP A 273 6.30 8.82 14.71
N GLU A 274 6.30 10.00 15.32
CA GLU A 274 5.09 10.82 15.46
C GLU A 274 4.64 11.46 14.12
N ASP A 275 5.55 11.60 13.15
CA ASP A 275 5.35 12.48 12.00
C ASP A 275 5.06 11.78 10.66
N GLY A 276 5.10 10.44 10.61
CA GLY A 276 4.91 9.68 9.37
C GLY A 276 5.98 10.00 8.31
N PRO A 277 5.73 9.73 7.01
CA PRO A 277 6.66 10.11 5.96
C PRO A 277 6.75 11.64 5.80
N GLU A 278 7.96 12.18 5.87
CA GLU A 278 8.20 13.62 5.74
C GLU A 278 7.88 14.10 4.31
N THR A 279 6.84 14.94 4.17
CA THR A 279 6.49 15.60 2.91
C THR A 279 7.03 17.03 2.87
N THR A 280 7.60 17.43 1.73
CA THR A 280 8.18 18.75 1.47
C THR A 280 7.37 19.59 0.50
N ALA A 281 6.37 19.00 -0.16
CA ALA A 281 5.51 19.68 -1.12
C ALA A 281 4.05 19.20 -1.05
N PRO A 282 3.05 20.07 -1.30
CA PRO A 282 1.63 19.69 -1.21
C PRO A 282 1.22 18.52 -2.13
N TRP A 283 1.86 18.39 -3.29
CA TRP A 283 1.56 17.28 -4.22
C TRP A 283 1.97 15.93 -3.64
N GLN A 284 2.98 15.88 -2.75
CA GLN A 284 3.42 14.63 -2.12
C GLN A 284 2.36 14.12 -1.15
N GLU A 285 1.77 15.02 -0.35
CA GLU A 285 0.65 14.71 0.55
C GLU A 285 -0.56 14.18 -0.23
N GLU A 286 -0.90 14.83 -1.35
CA GLU A 286 -2.03 14.41 -2.19
C GLU A 286 -1.79 13.04 -2.84
N ALA A 287 -0.59 12.81 -3.39
CA ALA A 287 -0.23 11.53 -3.99
C ALA A 287 -0.23 10.40 -2.96
N LEU A 288 0.32 10.66 -1.78
CA LEU A 288 0.34 9.69 -0.68
C LEU A 288 -1.07 9.39 -0.17
N ALA A 289 -1.95 10.40 -0.09
CA ALA A 289 -3.35 10.19 0.28
C ALA A 289 -4.09 9.32 -0.75
N LEU A 290 -3.82 9.47 -2.04
CA LEU A 290 -4.39 8.61 -3.09
C LEU A 290 -3.83 7.19 -3.02
N TYR A 291 -2.53 7.04 -2.77
CA TYR A 291 -1.88 5.74 -2.53
C TYR A 291 -2.51 5.01 -1.34
N ASN A 292 -2.58 5.64 -0.17
CA ASN A 292 -3.14 5.05 1.05
C ASN A 292 -4.63 4.73 0.91
N ALA A 293 -5.36 5.46 0.06
CA ALA A 293 -6.75 5.17 -0.29
C ALA A 293 -6.89 4.06 -1.36
N GLY A 294 -5.79 3.49 -1.85
CA GLY A 294 -5.77 2.49 -2.90
C GLY A 294 -6.33 3.00 -4.23
N LYS A 295 -6.12 4.27 -4.56
CA LYS A 295 -6.61 4.94 -5.77
C LYS A 295 -5.47 5.16 -6.77
N GLY A 296 -5.73 4.85 -8.04
CA GLY A 296 -4.79 5.18 -9.11
C GLY A 296 -4.70 6.69 -9.35
N PHE A 297 -3.52 7.16 -9.75
CA PHE A 297 -3.25 8.55 -10.08
C PHE A 297 -2.11 8.67 -11.08
N HIS A 298 -1.93 9.86 -11.64
CA HIS A 298 -0.76 10.24 -12.42
C HIS A 298 -0.34 11.67 -12.10
N PHE A 299 0.89 12.03 -12.45
CA PHE A 299 1.38 13.40 -12.33
C PHE A 299 1.14 14.20 -13.60
N ASP A 300 0.73 15.45 -13.44
CA ASP A 300 0.83 16.46 -14.49
C ASP A 300 1.79 17.56 -14.03
N ALA A 301 2.33 18.31 -14.99
CA ALA A 301 3.20 19.44 -14.73
C ALA A 301 2.72 20.67 -15.51
N LEU A 302 2.63 21.79 -14.84
CA LEU A 302 2.40 23.09 -15.48
C LEU A 302 3.62 23.52 -16.31
N ALA A 303 3.46 24.56 -17.14
CA ALA A 303 4.54 25.02 -18.03
C ALA A 303 5.81 25.47 -17.27
N ASP A 304 5.67 25.88 -16.01
CA ASP A 304 6.76 26.23 -15.11
C ASP A 304 7.39 25.02 -14.39
N GLY A 305 6.88 23.81 -14.63
CA GLY A 305 7.33 22.57 -13.99
C GLY A 305 6.69 22.28 -12.63
N THR A 306 5.73 23.09 -12.18
CA THR A 306 4.97 22.80 -10.94
C THR A 306 4.17 21.52 -11.11
N ILE A 307 4.35 20.56 -10.19
CA ILE A 307 3.69 19.27 -10.19
C ILE A 307 2.28 19.37 -9.62
N THR A 308 1.35 18.66 -10.25
CA THR A 308 -0.01 18.44 -9.78
C THR A 308 -0.32 16.95 -9.83
N VAL A 309 -1.04 16.45 -8.84
CA VAL A 309 -1.52 15.07 -8.82
C VAL A 309 -2.90 15.01 -9.46
N VAL A 310 -3.15 14.00 -10.28
CA VAL A 310 -4.44 13.80 -10.93
C VAL A 310 -4.92 12.40 -10.58
N GLU A 311 -5.97 12.30 -9.74
CA GLU A 311 -6.64 11.01 -9.50
C GLU A 311 -7.16 10.46 -10.82
N ASN A 312 -6.98 9.16 -11.03
CA ASN A 312 -7.56 8.42 -12.14
C ASN A 312 -9.07 8.26 -11.89
N THR A 313 -9.83 9.22 -12.40
CA THR A 313 -11.29 9.28 -12.35
C THR A 313 -11.83 9.21 -13.76
N LEU A 314 -13.14 8.97 -13.89
CA LEU A 314 -13.81 9.06 -15.17
C LEU A 314 -13.54 10.41 -15.87
N GLN A 315 -13.60 11.51 -15.10
CA GLN A 315 -13.48 12.86 -15.62
C GLN A 315 -12.07 13.19 -16.11
N SER A 316 -11.03 12.81 -15.36
CA SER A 316 -9.63 13.02 -15.78
C SER A 316 -9.31 12.18 -17.02
N MET A 317 -9.69 10.90 -17.03
CA MET A 317 -9.44 10.01 -18.16
C MET A 317 -10.14 10.44 -19.45
N THR A 318 -11.38 10.91 -19.37
CA THR A 318 -12.07 11.46 -20.56
C THR A 318 -11.40 12.73 -21.08
N ARG A 319 -10.89 13.59 -20.19
CA ARG A 319 -10.21 14.83 -20.60
C ARG A 319 -8.91 14.51 -21.33
N ASP A 320 -8.14 13.56 -20.81
CA ASP A 320 -6.84 13.20 -21.38
C ASP A 320 -6.99 12.47 -22.72
N ASP A 321 -8.00 11.60 -22.84
CA ASP A 321 -8.35 10.92 -24.10
C ASP A 321 -8.82 11.91 -25.18
N GLU A 322 -9.60 12.94 -24.83
CA GLU A 322 -10.00 14.00 -25.77
C GLU A 322 -8.80 14.82 -26.27
N ILE A 323 -7.85 15.15 -25.37
CA ILE A 323 -6.62 15.86 -25.71
C ILE A 323 -5.77 15.02 -26.66
N GLU A 324 -5.62 13.73 -26.37
CA GLU A 324 -4.80 12.82 -27.18
C GLU A 324 -5.43 12.54 -28.55
N ALA A 325 -6.73 12.28 -28.61
CA ALA A 325 -7.47 12.16 -29.86
C ALA A 325 -7.38 13.44 -30.70
N GLY A 326 -7.37 14.61 -30.07
CA GLY A 326 -7.13 15.90 -30.74
C GLY A 326 -5.73 15.98 -31.37
N ARG A 327 -4.69 15.54 -30.65
CA ARG A 327 -3.29 15.54 -31.12
C ARG A 327 -3.08 14.59 -32.29
N GLN A 328 -3.60 13.37 -32.21
CA GLN A 328 -3.49 12.38 -33.29
C GLN A 328 -4.13 12.88 -34.60
N ARG A 329 -5.26 13.61 -34.51
CA ARG A 329 -5.89 14.25 -35.67
C ARG A 329 -5.01 15.33 -36.29
N ILE A 330 -4.35 16.15 -35.47
CA ILE A 330 -3.44 17.20 -35.95
C ILE A 330 -2.20 16.59 -36.63
N GLN A 331 -1.59 15.57 -36.02
CA GLN A 331 -0.44 14.87 -36.61
C GLN A 331 -0.82 14.21 -37.94
N SER A 332 -1.95 13.51 -38.01
CA SER A 332 -2.43 12.89 -39.24
C SER A 332 -2.70 13.92 -40.34
N ALA A 333 -3.26 15.09 -39.99
CA ALA A 333 -3.48 16.19 -40.93
C ALA A 333 -2.16 16.79 -41.44
N LEU A 334 -1.15 16.95 -40.57
CA LEU A 334 0.19 17.43 -40.93
C LEU A 334 0.91 16.46 -41.87
N VAL A 335 0.86 15.15 -41.60
CA VAL A 335 1.43 14.12 -42.48
C VAL A 335 0.76 14.14 -43.85
N SER A 336 -0.57 14.32 -43.89
CA SER A 336 -1.33 14.39 -45.14
C SER A 336 -1.08 15.68 -45.94
N LEU A 337 -0.62 16.76 -45.30
CA LEU A 337 -0.26 18.04 -45.93
C LEU A 337 1.18 18.05 -46.49
N LEU A 338 2.03 17.13 -46.01
CA LEU A 338 3.43 17.00 -46.42
C LEU A 338 3.65 15.90 -47.47
N ALA A 339 2.61 15.11 -47.79
CA ALA A 339 2.61 14.05 -48.81
C ALA A 339 2.02 14.55 -50.14
#